data_AF-A0A7W8B316-F1
#
_entry.id   AF-A0A7W8B316-F1
#
_cell.length_a   1.000
_cell.length_b   1.000
_cell.length_c   1.000
_cell.angle_alpha   90.00
_cell.angle_beta   90.00
_cell.angle_gamma   90.00
#
_symmetry.space_group_name_H-M   'P 1'
#
loop_
_entity.id
_entity.type
_entity.pdbx_description
1 polymer ?
#
loop_
_entity_poly.entity_id
_entity_poly.type
_entity_poly.pdbx_seq_one_letter_code
_entity_poly.pdbx_strand_id
1 'polypeptide(L)' 'MTLSDRQVRILRGAREWVAAYGEAPTMRELAQAAGLASASSVHYQLQRLREQGVVVETRGRRNARCPYCRR' A
#
# COMPACT_ATOMS: atom_id res chain seq x y z
N MET A 1 16.52 -1.74 -11.48
CA MET A 1 15.24 -1.71 -10.75
C MET A 1 14.72 -0.29 -10.79
N THR A 2 13.71 -0.02 -11.62
CA THR A 2 13.15 1.33 -11.78
C THR A 2 11.71 1.25 -11.31
N LEU A 3 11.42 1.90 -10.18
CA LEU A 3 10.06 2.00 -9.67
C LEU A 3 9.27 2.93 -10.59
N SER A 4 8.05 2.53 -10.97
CA SER A 4 7.18 3.43 -11.71
C SER A 4 6.79 4.62 -10.83
N ASP A 5 6.48 5.74 -11.45
CA ASP A 5 5.99 6.93 -10.74
C ASP A 5 4.77 6.62 -9.84
N ARG A 6 3.92 5.68 -10.28
CA ARG A 6 2.78 5.19 -9.50
C ARG A 6 3.22 4.39 -8.26
N GLN A 7 4.24 3.55 -8.39
CA GLN A 7 4.80 2.81 -7.25
C GLN A 7 5.46 3.75 -6.24
N VAL A 8 6.17 4.77 -6.72
CA VAL A 8 6.76 5.82 -5.87
C VAL A 8 5.67 6.58 -5.10
N ARG A 9 4.57 6.95 -5.76
CA ARG A 9 3.42 7.59 -5.09
C ARG A 9 2.82 6.73 -3.99
N ILE A 10 2.70 5.41 -4.21
CA ILE A 10 2.21 4.48 -3.18
C ILE A 10 3.17 4.43 -2.00
N LEU A 11 4.47 4.29 -2.25
CA LEU A 11 5.49 4.25 -1.20
C LEU A 11 5.52 5.55 -0.39
N ARG A 12 5.43 6.69 -1.08
CA ARG A 12 5.36 8.00 -0.44
C ARG A 12 4.10 8.16 0.41
N GLY A 13 2.94 7.83 -0.15
CA GLY A 13 1.67 7.90 0.58
C GLY A 13 1.65 6.99 1.81
N ALA A 14 2.27 5.80 1.73
CA ALA A 14 2.41 4.93 2.90
C ALA A 14 3.28 5.55 4.01
N ARG A 15 4.42 6.14 3.64
CA ARG A 15 5.33 6.80 4.58
C ARG A 15 4.71 8.05 5.22
N GLU A 16 4.10 8.89 4.41
CA GLU A 16 3.40 10.10 4.88
C GLU A 16 2.26 9.73 5.83
N TRP A 17 1.54 8.64 5.56
CA TRP A 17 0.49 8.16 6.45
C TRP A 17 1.04 7.71 7.80
N VAL A 18 2.10 6.90 7.82
CA VAL A 18 2.74 6.48 9.08
C VAL A 18 3.28 7.68 9.85
N ALA A 19 3.85 8.67 9.16
CA ALA A 19 4.32 9.90 9.80
C ALA A 19 3.18 10.74 10.39
N ALA A 20 2.01 10.77 9.74
CA ALA A 20 0.86 11.56 10.19
C ALA A 20 0.02 10.87 11.28
N TYR A 21 -0.18 9.55 11.18
CA TYR A 21 -1.10 8.80 12.05
C TYR A 21 -0.40 7.82 13.01
N GLY A 22 0.90 7.57 12.82
CA GLY A 22 1.66 6.63 13.66
C GLY A 22 1.35 5.15 13.41
N GLU A 23 0.59 4.84 12.36
CA GLU A 23 0.15 3.48 12.04
C GLU A 23 0.16 3.21 10.53
N ALA A 24 0.24 1.94 10.12
CA ALA A 24 0.23 1.59 8.70
C ALA A 24 -1.13 1.91 8.05
N PRO A 25 -1.20 2.42 6.80
CA PRO A 25 -2.47 2.71 6.13
C PRO A 25 -3.23 1.44 5.71
N THR A 26 -4.55 1.54 5.59
CA THR A 26 -5.36 0.53 4.90
C THR A 26 -5.22 0.63 3.39
N MET A 27 -5.61 -0.41 2.65
CA MET A 27 -5.62 -0.36 1.17
C MET A 27 -6.46 0.81 0.62
N ARG A 28 -7.54 1.21 1.31
CA ARG A 28 -8.39 2.35 0.91
C ARG A 28 -7.71 3.68 1.21
N GLU A 29 -7.10 3.80 2.38
CA GLU A 29 -6.37 5.01 2.79
C GLU A 29 -5.13 5.21 1.92
N LEU A 30 -4.43 4.12 1.62
CA LEU A 30 -3.30 4.13 0.70
C LEU A 30 -3.72 4.51 -0.72
N ALA A 31 -4.92 4.08 -1.16
CA ALA A 31 -5.46 4.52 -2.44
C ALA A 31 -5.70 6.04 -2.44
N GLN A 32 -6.30 6.58 -1.38
CA GLN A 32 -6.54 8.02 -1.24
C GLN A 32 -5.23 8.81 -1.18
N ALA A 33 -4.27 8.38 -0.35
CA ALA A 33 -2.97 9.03 -0.19
C ALA A 33 -2.13 8.99 -1.48
N ALA A 34 -2.21 7.90 -2.24
CA ALA A 34 -1.49 7.75 -3.51
C ALA A 34 -2.23 8.35 -4.73
N GLY A 35 -3.46 8.86 -4.55
CA GLY A 35 -4.29 9.38 -5.63
C GLY A 35 -4.75 8.31 -6.62
N LEU A 36 -5.04 7.10 -6.13
CA LEU A 36 -5.48 5.96 -6.93
C LEU A 36 -7.00 5.81 -6.88
N ALA A 37 -7.60 5.43 -8.00
CA ALA A 37 -9.04 5.32 -8.15
C ALA A 37 -9.69 4.26 -7.23
N SER A 38 -8.95 3.24 -6.78
CA SER A 38 -9.51 2.13 -6.02
C SER A 38 -8.46 1.30 -5.29
N ALA A 39 -8.89 0.64 -4.20
CA ALA A 39 -8.08 -0.29 -3.43
C ALA A 39 -7.58 -1.50 -4.28
N SER A 40 -8.34 -1.90 -5.30
CA SER A 40 -7.90 -2.94 -6.26
C SER A 40 -6.69 -2.49 -7.08
N SER A 41 -6.62 -1.21 -7.44
CA SER A 41 -5.45 -0.64 -8.12
C SER A 41 -4.22 -0.67 -7.22
N VAL A 42 -4.40 -0.36 -5.92
CA VAL A 42 -3.34 -0.50 -4.91
C VAL A 42 -2.87 -1.94 -4.80
N HIS A 43 -3.79 -2.90 -4.67
CA HIS A 43 -3.48 -4.33 -4.62
C HIS A 43 -2.57 -4.76 -5.77
N TYR A 44 -2.95 -4.42 -7.01
CA TYR A 44 -2.17 -4.76 -8.20
C TYR A 44 -0.75 -4.18 -8.11
N GLN A 45 -0.61 -2.89 -7.75
CA GLN A 45 0.69 -2.25 -7.65
C GLN A 45 1.55 -2.81 -6.50
N LEU A 46 0.93 -3.20 -5.38
CA LEU A 46 1.61 -3.89 -4.28
C LEU A 46 2.11 -5.27 -4.69
N GLN A 47 1.36 -6.01 -5.51
CA GLN A 47 1.86 -7.28 -6.08
C GLN A 47 3.10 -7.04 -6.94
N ARG A 48 3.06 -6.05 -7.84
CA ARG A 48 4.22 -5.69 -8.68
C ARG A 48 5.43 -5.27 -7.85
N LEU A 49 5.21 -4.50 -6.78
CA LEU A 49 6.26 -4.12 -5.83
C LEU A 49 6.86 -5.36 -5.15
N ARG A 50 6.04 -6.33 -4.74
CA ARG A 50 6.50 -7.58 -4.13
C ARG A 50 7.29 -8.45 -5.10
N GLU A 51 6.87 -8.55 -6.35
CA GLU A 51 7.63 -9.23 -7.42
C GLU A 51 9.03 -8.59 -7.60
N GLN A 52 9.15 -7.29 -7.31
CA GLN A 52 10.41 -6.56 -7.32
C GLN A 52 11.16 -6.62 -5.97
N GLY A 53 10.68 -7.39 -4.99
CA GLY A 53 11.29 -7.49 -3.66
C GLY A 53 10.98 -6.34 -2.71
N VAL A 54 10.07 -5.42 -3.08
CA VAL A 54 9.64 -4.30 -2.24
C VAL A 54 8.34 -4.65 -1.53
N VAL A 55 8.36 -4.64 -0.20
CA VAL A 55 7.19 -4.92 0.63
C VAL A 55 6.71 -3.63 1.28
N VAL A 56 5.40 -3.34 1.15
CA VAL A 56 4.75 -2.23 1.84
C VAL A 56 3.81 -2.80 2.89
N GLU A 57 3.99 -2.37 4.14
CA GLU A 57 3.12 -2.76 5.24
C GLU A 57 1.80 -2.00 5.15
N THR A 58 0.69 -2.74 5.23
CA THR A 58 -0.66 -2.16 5.19
C THR A 58 -1.51 -2.76 6.30
N ARG A 59 -2.29 -1.95 7.01
CA ARG A 59 -3.30 -2.44 7.97
C ARG A 59 -4.55 -2.86 7.19
N GLY A 60 -4.76 -4.15 7.05
CA GLY A 60 -6.04 -4.67 6.58
C GLY A 60 -7.04 -4.68 7.72
N ARG A 61 -8.34 -4.60 7.39
CA ARG A 61 -9.38 -5.04 8.35
C ARG A 61 -8.97 -6.43 8.83
N ARG A 62 -9.08 -6.70 10.14
CA ARG A 62 -8.99 -8.03 10.76
C ARG A 62 -10.14 -8.93 10.28
N ASN A 63 -10.26 -9.13 8.97
CA ASN A 63 -11.06 -10.22 8.42
C ASN A 63 -10.07 -11.30 7.98
N ALA A 64 -10.49 -12.56 8.09
CA ALA A 64 -9.68 -13.72 7.75
C ALA A 64 -9.28 -13.81 6.26
N ARG A 65 -9.50 -12.76 5.45
CA ARG A 65 -9.31 -12.73 3.99
C ARG A 65 -8.35 -11.65 3.50
N CYS A 66 -7.64 -10.91 4.36
CA CYS A 66 -6.66 -9.94 3.87
C CYS A 66 -5.33 -10.63 3.50
N PRO A 67 -4.93 -10.69 2.22
CA PRO A 67 -3.72 -11.40 1.79
C PRO A 67 -2.40 -10.68 2.16
N TYR A 68 -2.50 -9.51 2.81
CA TYR A 68 -1.37 -8.65 3.15
C TYR A 68 -1.11 -8.49 4.65
N CYS A 69 -2.10 -8.81 5.49
CA CYS A 69 -1.92 -8.81 6.94
C CYS A 69 -1.41 -10.18 7.35
N ARG A 70 -0.10 -10.30 7.60
CA ARG A 70 0.38 -11.42 8.40
C ARG A 70 0.08 -11.11 9.87
N ARG A 71 -0.95 -11.79 10.37
CA ARG A 71 -1.39 -11.95 11.77
C ARG A 71 -2.39 -10.93 12.30
#